data_AF-A0A2G2X3Q0-F1
#
_entry.id   AF-A0A2G2X3Q0-F1
#
_cell.length_a   1.000
_cell.length_b   1.000
_cell.length_c   1.000
_cell.angle_alpha   90.00
_cell.angle_beta   90.00
_cell.angle_gamma   90.00
#
_symmetry.space_group_name_H-M   'P 1'
#
loop_
_entity.id
_entity.type
_entity.pdbx_description
1 polymer ?
#
loop_
_entity_poly.entity_id
_entity_poly.type
_entity_poly.pdbx_seq_one_letter_code
_entity_poly.pdbx_strand_id
1 'polypeptide(L)'
;MAYATITCLVRTIHQSMELTACDLQPFYKKLETLRAILEKPCKATDDLEASTSLEAEITDIAYTTEDMAESESRNVLLAQRPPLKSNGMNELVL
;
A
#
# COMPACT_ATOMS: atom_id res chain seq x y z
N MET A 1 1.91 -16.77 5.21
CA MET A 1 2.29 -15.74 4.21
C MET A 1 1.25 -14.64 4.11
N ALA A 2 -0.01 -14.93 3.75
CA ALA A 2 -1.02 -13.88 3.52
C ALA A 2 -1.20 -12.91 4.70
N TYR A 3 -1.20 -13.42 5.94
CA TYR A 3 -1.28 -12.57 7.14
C TYR A 3 -0.16 -11.52 7.20
N ALA A 4 1.08 -11.93 6.92
CA ALA A 4 2.24 -11.04 6.93
C ALA A 4 2.14 -10.01 5.80
N THR A 5 1.78 -10.44 4.59
CA THR A 5 1.66 -9.53 3.43
C THR A 5 0.54 -8.51 3.61
N ILE A 6 -0.62 -8.93 4.13
CA ILE A 6 -1.70 -8.00 4.49
C ILE A 6 -1.24 -7.02 5.58
N THR A 7 -0.42 -7.46 6.54
CA THR A 7 0.15 -6.58 7.55
C THR A 7 1.08 -5.52 6.93
N CYS A 8 1.91 -5.90 5.96
CA CYS A 8 2.73 -4.95 5.20
C CYS A 8 1.86 -3.94 4.44
N LEU A 9 0.84 -4.41 3.73
CA LEU A 9 -0.07 -3.54 2.97
C LEU A 9 -0.83 -2.55 3.87
N VAL A 10 -1.31 -2.98 5.05
CA VAL A 10 -1.95 -2.10 6.04
C VAL A 10 -1.01 -0.95 6.43
N ARG A 11 0.26 -1.25 6.68
CA ARG A 11 1.28 -0.25 6.98
C ARG A 11 1.51 0.68 5.79
N THR A 12 1.60 0.15 4.57
CA THR A 12 1.82 0.95 3.36
C THR A 12 0.66 1.88 3.06
N ILE A 13 -0.59 1.43 3.25
CA ILE A 13 -1.77 2.31 3.14
C ILE A 13 -1.71 3.43 4.18
N HIS A 14 -1.35 3.12 5.43
CA HIS A 14 -1.23 4.14 6.48
C HIS A 14 -0.17 5.20 6.11
N GLN A 15 0.99 4.77 5.65
CA GLN A 15 2.06 5.67 5.17
C GLN A 15 1.60 6.51 3.97
N SER A 16 0.86 5.90 3.04
CA SER A 16 0.27 6.62 1.89
C SER A 16 -0.69 7.71 2.35
N MET A 17 -1.55 7.45 3.33
CA MET A 17 -2.45 8.46 3.89
C MET A 17 -1.69 9.64 4.52
N GLU A 18 -0.62 9.35 5.29
CA GLU A 18 0.24 10.38 5.88
C GLU A 18 0.93 11.24 4.81
N LEU A 19 1.39 10.63 3.72
CA LEU A 19 2.11 11.31 2.64
C LEU A 19 1.21 12.11 1.69
N THR A 20 0.05 11.54 1.34
CA THR A 20 -0.81 12.08 0.27
C THR A 20 -1.99 12.88 0.78
N ALA A 21 -2.32 12.76 2.08
CA ALA A 21 -3.56 13.23 2.69
C ALA A 21 -4.84 12.66 2.05
N CYS A 22 -4.73 11.60 1.23
CA CYS A 22 -5.89 10.89 0.70
C CYS A 22 -6.61 10.11 1.80
N ASP A 23 -7.94 10.11 1.78
CA ASP A 23 -8.73 9.29 2.70
C ASP A 23 -8.78 7.84 2.21
N LEU A 24 -7.85 7.02 2.72
CA LEU A 24 -7.83 5.57 2.50
C LEU A 24 -8.32 4.78 3.73
N GLN A 25 -8.91 5.48 4.71
CA GLN A 25 -9.36 4.87 5.98
C GLN A 25 -10.38 3.72 5.79
N PRO A 26 -11.32 3.79 4.82
CA PRO A 26 -12.21 2.66 4.56
C PRO A 26 -11.46 1.38 4.13
N PHE A 27 -10.38 1.52 3.36
CA PHE A 27 -9.57 0.39 2.89
C PHE A 27 -8.72 -0.18 4.02
N TYR A 28 -8.09 0.69 4.83
CA TYR A 28 -7.35 0.30 6.02
C TYR A 28 -8.19 -0.61 6.93
N LYS A 29 -9.41 -0.19 7.28
CA LYS A 29 -10.32 -0.96 8.16
C LYS A 29 -10.73 -2.32 7.55
N LYS A 30 -10.94 -2.37 6.24
CA LYS A 30 -11.25 -3.64 5.54
C LYS A 30 -10.07 -4.59 5.60
N LEU A 31 -8.85 -4.11 5.38
CA LEU A 31 -7.64 -4.93 5.46
C LEU A 31 -7.37 -5.42 6.88
N GLU A 32 -7.61 -4.59 7.91
CA GLU A 32 -7.52 -5.05 9.30
C GLU A 32 -8.52 -6.16 9.62
N THR A 33 -9.74 -6.07 9.07
CA THR A 33 -10.76 -7.11 9.22
C THR A 33 -10.32 -8.41 8.55
N LEU A 34 -9.78 -8.33 7.33
CA LEU A 34 -9.21 -9.48 6.61
C LEU A 34 -8.04 -10.10 7.38
N ARG A 35 -7.13 -9.28 7.91
CA ARG A 35 -6.02 -9.73 8.75
C ARG A 35 -6.51 -10.54 9.96
N ALA A 36 -7.56 -10.06 10.64
CA ALA A 36 -8.16 -10.75 11.79
C ALA A 36 -8.85 -12.09 11.42
N ILE A 37 -9.29 -12.24 10.16
CA ILE A 37 -9.81 -13.52 9.65
C ILE A 37 -8.64 -14.49 9.44
N LEU A 38 -7.55 -14.03 8.81
CA LEU A 38 -6.35 -14.83 8.54
C LEU A 38 -5.60 -15.27 9.80
N GLU A 39 -5.72 -14.54 10.91
CA GLU A 39 -5.13 -14.90 12.20
C GLU A 39 -5.82 -16.10 12.86
N LYS A 40 -7.13 -16.27 12.62
CA LYS A 40 -7.90 -17.32 13.26
C LYS A 40 -7.54 -18.67 12.65
N PRO A 41 -7.23 -19.69 13.48
CA PRO A 41 -6.97 -21.03 12.95
C PRO A 41 -8.21 -21.56 12.24
N CYS A 42 -8.03 -21.90 10.96
CA CYS A 42 -9.06 -22.54 10.15
C CYS A 42 -9.45 -23.87 10.79
N LYS A 43 -10.75 -24.18 10.91
CA LYS A 43 -11.18 -25.44 11.51
C LYS A 43 -10.82 -26.56 10.52
N ALA A 44 -10.25 -27.66 11.04
CA ALA A 44 -9.62 -28.75 10.29
C ALA A 44 -10.53 -29.56 9.33
N THR A 45 -11.71 -29.04 8.98
CA THR A 45 -12.64 -29.63 8.00
C THR A 45 -12.52 -28.99 6.61
N ASP A 46 -11.75 -27.92 6.47
CA ASP A 46 -11.58 -27.19 5.22
C ASP A 46 -10.50 -27.82 4.33
N ASP A 47 -10.75 -27.79 3.02
CA ASP A 47 -9.82 -28.23 1.98
C ASP A 47 -8.50 -27.45 2.09
N LEU A 48 -7.45 -28.15 2.51
CA LEU A 48 -6.12 -27.59 2.72
C LEU A 48 -5.50 -27.08 1.41
N GLU A 49 -5.77 -27.74 0.29
CA GLU A 49 -5.23 -27.34 -1.01
C GLU A 49 -5.90 -26.04 -1.48
N ALA A 50 -7.24 -25.97 -1.40
CA ALA A 50 -7.98 -24.74 -1.69
C ALA A 50 -7.56 -23.58 -0.78
N SER A 51 -7.35 -23.86 0.52
CA SER A 51 -6.90 -22.85 1.49
C SER A 51 -5.48 -22.33 1.17
N THR A 52 -4.57 -23.23 0.80
CA THR A 52 -3.20 -22.88 0.42
C THR A 52 -3.17 -22.08 -0.89
N SER A 53 -4.01 -22.46 -1.86
CA SER A 53 -4.16 -21.74 -3.13
C SER A 53 -4.68 -20.32 -2.91
N LEU A 54 -5.73 -20.17 -2.10
CA LEU A 54 -6.27 -18.87 -1.73
C LEU A 54 -5.24 -18.01 -0.97
N GLU A 55 -4.45 -18.61 -0.09
CA GLU A 55 -3.38 -17.90 0.60
C GLU A 55 -2.33 -17.34 -0.38
N ALA A 56 -1.96 -18.11 -1.41
CA ALA A 56 -1.03 -17.67 -2.44
C ALA A 56 -1.62 -16.52 -3.28
N GLU A 57 -2.89 -16.62 -3.67
CA GLU A 57 -3.59 -15.57 -4.42
C GLU A 57 -3.67 -14.26 -3.62
N ILE A 58 -4.06 -14.33 -2.34
CA ILE A 58 -4.09 -13.15 -1.45
C ILE A 58 -2.70 -12.52 -1.33
N THR A 59 -1.65 -13.35 -1.22
CA THR A 59 -0.27 -12.89 -1.10
C THR A 59 0.18 -12.12 -2.35
N ASP A 60 -0.08 -12.67 -3.54
CA ASP A 60 0.31 -12.05 -4.81
C ASP A 60 -0.42 -10.72 -5.07
N ILE A 61 -1.73 -10.70 -4.81
CA ILE A 61 -2.54 -9.48 -4.93
C ILE A 61 -2.07 -8.41 -3.94
N ALA A 62 -1.77 -8.79 -2.69
CA ALA A 62 -1.36 -7.84 -1.66
C ALA A 62 0.00 -7.21 -1.98
N TYR A 63 0.98 -7.99 -2.47
CA TYR A 63 2.26 -7.45 -2.93
C TYR A 63 2.10 -6.50 -4.13
N THR A 64 1.38 -6.94 -5.17
CA THR A 64 1.13 -6.09 -6.34
C THR A 64 0.46 -4.76 -5.95
N THR A 65 -0.49 -4.81 -5.02
CA THR A 65 -1.17 -3.62 -4.52
C THR A 65 -0.24 -2.72 -3.70
N GLU A 66 0.67 -3.30 -2.90
CA GLU A 66 1.66 -2.55 -2.12
C GLU A 66 2.58 -1.74 -3.05
N ASP A 67 3.13 -2.38 -4.09
CA ASP A 67 4.01 -1.73 -5.08
C ASP A 67 3.28 -0.59 -5.82
N MET A 68 2.03 -0.81 -6.20
CA MET A 68 1.20 0.21 -6.85
C MET A 68 0.92 1.39 -5.91
N ALA A 69 0.51 1.12 -4.68
CA ALA A 69 0.21 2.15 -3.69
C ALA A 69 1.45 3.00 -3.39
N GLU A 70 2.63 2.39 -3.26
CA GLU A 70 3.88 3.10 -3.05
C GLU A 70 4.24 3.97 -4.27
N SER A 71 4.11 3.42 -5.48
CA SER A 71 4.38 4.14 -6.72
C SER A 71 3.49 5.36 -6.89
N GLU A 72 2.17 5.21 -6.71
CA GLU A 72 1.24 6.32 -6.82
C GLU A 72 1.40 7.34 -5.70
N SER A 73 1.76 6.91 -4.49
CA SER A 73 2.08 7.86 -3.41
C SER A 73 3.28 8.74 -3.76
N ARG A 74 4.32 8.17 -4.41
CA ARG A 74 5.45 8.95 -4.92
C ARG A 74 5.03 9.91 -6.04
N ASN A 75 4.16 9.47 -6.96
CA ASN A 75 3.64 10.33 -8.02
C ASN A 75 2.86 11.53 -7.47
N VAL A 76 1.99 11.29 -6.47
CA VAL A 76 1.24 12.35 -5.80
C VAL A 76 2.20 13.33 -5.12
N LEU A 77 3.23 12.83 -4.42
CA LEU A 77 4.24 13.69 -3.79
C LEU A 77 4.99 14.56 -4.81
N LEU A 78 5.37 13.98 -5.96
CA LEU A 78 6.02 14.72 -7.04
C LEU A 78 5.12 15.79 -7.65
N ALA A 79 3.82 15.48 -7.83
CA ALA A 79 2.84 16.43 -8.34
C ALA A 79 2.57 17.60 -7.36
N GLN A 80 2.68 17.35 -6.05
CA GLN A 80 2.55 18.39 -5.02
C GLN A 80 3.79 19.28 -4.91
N ARG A 81 4.95 18.84 -5.41
CA ARG A 81 6.17 19.64 -5.36
C ARG A 81 6.05 20.82 -6.34
N PRO A 82 6.21 22.08 -5.90
CA PRO A 82 6.22 23.20 -6.83
C PRO A 82 7.39 23.02 -7.83
N PRO A 83 7.23 23.46 -9.09
CA PRO A 83 8.34 23.43 -10.04
C PRO A 83 9.52 24.15 -9.41
N LEU A 84 10.70 23.53 -9.47
CA LEU A 84 11.95 24.18 -9.07
C LEU A 84 11.96 25.54 -9.77
N LYS A 85 11.87 26.62 -9.00
CA LYS A 85 12.14 27.97 -9.51
C LYS A 85 13.56 27.87 -10.07
N SER A 86 13.69 27.82 -11.39
CA SER A 86 14.99 28.08 -11.99
C SER A 86 15.30 29.51 -11.58
N ASN A 87 16.23 29.67 -10.66
CA ASN A 87 16.88 30.95 -10.48
C ASN A 87 17.61 31.20 -11.79
N GLY A 88 16.93 31.89 -12.71
CA GLY A 88 17.55 32.44 -13.90
C GLY A 88 18.72 33.29 -13.42
N MET A 89 19.93 32.85 -13.73
CA MET A 89 21.15 33.62 -13.60
C MET A 89 21.02 34.86 -14.50
N ASN A 90 20.49 35.94 -13.94
CA ASN A 90 20.65 37.28 -14.48
C ASN A 90 21.71 37.99 -13.62
N GLU A 91 22.98 37.78 -13.92
CA GLU A 91 24.03 38.76 -13.66
C GLU A 91 24.52 39.22 -15.04
N LEU A 92 23.87 40.24 -15.58
CA LEU A 92 24.38 41.63 -15.60
C LEU A 92 25.70 41.74 -16.38
N VAL A 93 25.55 42.04 -17.66
CA VAL A 93 26.52 42.77 -18.47
C VAL A 93 26.85 44.07 -17.73
N LEU A 94 28.10 44.21 -17.30
CA LEU A 94 28.84 45.47 -17.19
C LEU A 94 30.30 45.22 -17.59
#